data_AF-A0A9J7E8S9-F1
#
_entry.id   AF-A0A9J7E8S9-F1
#
_cell.length_a   1.000
_cell.length_b   1.000
_cell.length_c   1.000
_cell.angle_alpha   90.00
_cell.angle_beta   90.00
_cell.angle_gamma   90.00
#
_symmetry.space_group_name_H-M   'P 1'
#
loop_
_entity.id
_entity.type
_entity.pdbx_description
1 polymer ?
#
loop_
_entity_poly.entity_id
_entity_poly.type
_entity_poly.pdbx_seq_one_letter_code
_entity_poly.pdbx_strand_id
1 'polypeptide(L)'
;MEVDSEQYFSSYEDLDIHKLMLEDEPRTLAYKNAILNNKQYFKDKVVMDVGCGTGILSIFCAQAGAKKVFAVEASNLANLAKEIVKENNFENVIEVIHSRVEDVELPNYMKVDAIVSEWMGFYLLHEGMLDSVLYARDRFLKDGGEIFPESATIYIAPCSVPSMYNQWDNVHGVSMKSFSKELRVSKGSKPEILTIKPEDLLGTEVALCWINLREDESHDLNSYSIEHVVGASKNGFYQGLCLWFECNFPELPNGTGDSRTVLDTSPQSPATHWKQTVIVLPDQLEVEEGEPIAFQLEMTRADATSRRYNLLMTMLDPETIEHPLPCSCHMTTCILAKTFMKQQAEHAIAQKKEEDTSVLVDEEINDDDEDDN
;
A
#
# COMPACT_ATOMS: atom_id res chain seq x y z
N MET A 1 16.77 19.60 -10.84
CA MET A 1 16.37 19.18 -9.48
C MET A 1 15.64 20.30 -8.75
N GLU A 2 16.21 21.52 -8.61
CA GLU A 2 15.56 22.62 -7.84
C GLU A 2 14.19 23.10 -8.40
N VAL A 3 14.04 23.23 -9.71
CA VAL A 3 12.77 23.69 -10.33
C VAL A 3 11.61 22.70 -10.11
N ASP A 4 11.91 21.39 -10.11
CA ASP A 4 10.91 20.32 -9.87
C ASP A 4 10.51 20.29 -8.38
N SER A 5 11.42 20.63 -7.46
CA SER A 5 11.11 20.73 -6.02
C SER A 5 10.30 21.98 -5.66
N GLU A 6 10.61 23.15 -6.22
CA GLU A 6 9.80 24.36 -5.96
C GLU A 6 8.39 24.21 -6.51
N GLN A 7 8.24 23.63 -7.72
CA GLN A 7 6.94 23.38 -8.31
C GLN A 7 6.12 22.39 -7.46
N TYR A 8 6.74 21.33 -6.94
CA TYR A 8 6.12 20.39 -6.01
C TYR A 8 5.62 21.09 -4.73
N PHE A 9 6.45 21.87 -4.04
CA PHE A 9 6.01 22.54 -2.82
C PHE A 9 4.91 23.58 -3.11
N SER A 10 5.00 24.28 -4.24
CA SER A 10 3.99 25.26 -4.64
C SER A 10 2.62 24.63 -4.91
N SER A 11 2.55 23.39 -5.41
CA SER A 11 1.24 22.73 -5.57
C SER A 11 0.56 22.47 -4.23
N TYR A 12 1.31 22.14 -3.19
CA TYR A 12 0.77 21.94 -1.84
C TYR A 12 0.36 23.25 -1.13
N GLU A 13 0.56 24.42 -1.74
CA GLU A 13 -0.02 25.67 -1.23
C GLU A 13 -1.49 25.83 -1.63
N ASP A 14 -1.98 25.02 -2.59
CA ASP A 14 -3.38 25.02 -3.00
C ASP A 14 -4.26 24.34 -1.94
N LEU A 15 -5.16 25.13 -1.33
CA LEU A 15 -6.07 24.66 -0.30
C LEU A 15 -7.06 23.61 -0.80
N ASP A 16 -7.35 23.55 -2.11
CA ASP A 16 -8.22 22.51 -2.65
C ASP A 16 -7.56 21.12 -2.57
N ILE A 17 -6.22 21.03 -2.63
CA ILE A 17 -5.49 19.78 -2.40
C ILE A 17 -5.62 19.35 -0.94
N HIS A 18 -5.45 20.26 0.01
CA HIS A 18 -5.61 19.96 1.44
C HIS A 18 -7.04 19.63 1.81
N LYS A 19 -8.01 20.30 1.19
CA LYS A 19 -9.43 19.96 1.33
C LYS A 19 -9.69 18.53 0.89
N LEU A 20 -9.19 18.12 -0.29
CA LEU A 20 -9.31 16.75 -0.78
C LEU A 20 -8.71 15.74 0.22
N MET A 21 -7.52 16.02 0.75
CA MET A 21 -6.84 15.15 1.73
C MET A 21 -7.57 15.09 3.07
N LEU A 22 -8.17 16.20 3.53
CA LEU A 22 -8.92 16.26 4.79
C LEU A 22 -10.32 15.63 4.69
N GLU A 23 -10.96 15.73 3.52
CA GLU A 23 -12.26 15.09 3.24
C GLU A 23 -12.12 13.59 2.92
N ASP A 24 -10.91 13.09 2.64
CA ASP A 24 -10.59 11.67 2.59
C ASP A 24 -10.65 11.07 4.00
N GLU A 25 -11.85 10.63 4.38
CA GLU A 25 -12.12 10.02 5.67
C GLU A 25 -11.31 8.73 5.90
N PRO A 26 -11.24 7.75 4.96
CA PRO A 26 -10.42 6.55 5.17
C PRO A 26 -8.96 6.88 5.48
N ARG A 27 -8.34 7.81 4.73
CA ARG A 27 -6.98 8.28 5.01
C ARG A 27 -6.88 8.88 6.41
N THR A 28 -7.69 9.89 6.68
CA THR A 28 -7.56 10.69 7.91
C THR A 28 -7.89 9.87 9.16
N LEU A 29 -8.88 8.96 9.07
CA LEU A 29 -9.25 8.07 10.16
C LEU A 29 -8.22 6.96 10.38
N ALA A 30 -7.58 6.42 9.35
CA ALA A 30 -6.52 5.43 9.52
C ALA A 30 -5.37 6.01 10.38
N TYR A 31 -4.87 7.21 10.06
CA TYR A 31 -3.85 7.88 10.87
C TYR A 31 -4.35 8.20 12.28
N LYS A 32 -5.55 8.79 12.39
CA LYS A 32 -6.12 9.14 13.71
C LYS A 32 -6.24 7.90 14.60
N ASN A 33 -6.75 6.80 14.07
CA ASN A 33 -6.93 5.55 14.81
C ASN A 33 -5.58 4.92 15.14
N ALA A 34 -4.64 4.86 14.19
CA ALA A 34 -3.30 4.36 14.43
C ALA A 34 -2.59 5.11 15.56
N ILE A 35 -2.68 6.44 15.59
CA ILE A 35 -2.06 7.28 16.62
C ILE A 35 -2.80 7.14 17.97
N LEU A 36 -4.12 7.31 17.97
CA LEU A 36 -4.91 7.35 19.21
C LEU A 36 -5.12 5.98 19.86
N ASN A 37 -5.03 4.89 19.11
CA ASN A 37 -5.08 3.53 19.68
C ASN A 37 -3.70 3.07 20.16
N ASN A 38 -2.61 3.69 19.68
CA ASN A 38 -1.25 3.41 20.09
C ASN A 38 -0.62 4.49 20.99
N LYS A 39 -1.40 5.05 21.93
CA LYS A 39 -0.92 6.18 22.77
C LYS A 39 0.38 5.91 23.51
N GLN A 40 0.73 4.66 23.80
CA GLN A 40 1.99 4.30 24.45
C GLN A 40 3.24 4.77 23.67
N TYR A 41 3.16 4.89 22.34
CA TYR A 41 4.25 5.38 21.51
C TYR A 41 4.28 6.92 21.41
N PHE A 42 3.24 7.61 21.89
CA PHE A 42 3.12 9.07 21.82
C PHE A 42 3.14 9.73 23.20
N LYS A 43 2.51 9.14 24.21
CA LYS A 43 2.34 9.73 25.53
C LYS A 43 3.70 10.01 26.19
N ASP A 44 3.90 11.26 26.58
CA ASP A 44 5.13 11.79 27.17
C ASP A 44 6.37 11.67 26.26
N LYS A 45 6.18 11.41 24.95
CA LYS A 45 7.23 11.24 23.94
C LYS A 45 7.47 12.48 23.09
N VAL A 46 8.62 12.52 22.44
CA VAL A 46 8.96 13.53 21.41
C VAL A 46 8.70 12.93 20.04
N VAL A 47 7.92 13.61 19.21
CA VAL A 47 7.46 13.13 17.90
C VAL A 47 7.90 14.09 16.80
N MET A 48 8.18 13.58 15.61
CA MET A 48 8.33 14.38 14.39
C MET A 48 7.22 14.04 13.40
N ASP A 49 6.59 15.06 12.84
CA ASP A 49 5.63 14.95 11.75
C ASP A 49 6.29 15.50 10.48
N VAL A 50 6.60 14.63 9.52
CA VAL A 50 7.37 14.97 8.31
C VAL A 50 6.40 15.29 7.18
N GLY A 51 6.40 16.55 6.73
CA GLY A 51 5.42 17.07 5.76
C GLY A 51 4.07 17.29 6.42
N CYS A 52 4.02 18.07 7.51
CA CYS A 52 2.84 18.15 8.36
C CYS A 52 1.62 18.79 7.67
N GLY A 53 1.80 19.49 6.54
CA GLY A 53 0.74 20.18 5.82
C GLY A 53 -0.01 21.15 6.73
N THR A 54 -1.30 20.92 6.94
CA THR A 54 -2.15 21.71 7.84
C THR A 54 -1.90 21.46 9.33
N GLY A 55 -1.08 20.48 9.69
CA GLY A 55 -0.77 20.08 11.07
C GLY A 55 -1.78 19.11 11.70
N ILE A 56 -2.70 18.54 10.92
CA ILE A 56 -3.74 17.64 11.44
C ILE A 56 -3.16 16.40 12.14
N LEU A 57 -2.11 15.79 11.59
CA LEU A 57 -1.46 14.61 12.17
C LEU A 57 -0.68 14.97 13.44
N SER A 58 0.02 16.11 13.42
CA SER A 58 0.65 16.70 14.61
C SER A 58 -0.34 16.92 15.76
N ILE A 59 -1.56 17.38 15.46
CA ILE A 59 -2.63 17.55 16.45
C ILE A 59 -3.09 16.20 17.01
N PHE A 60 -3.24 15.15 16.18
CA PHE A 60 -3.53 13.81 16.68
C PHE A 60 -2.43 13.28 17.61
N CYS A 61 -1.15 13.53 17.29
CA CYS A 61 -0.04 13.18 18.17
C CYS A 61 -0.12 13.90 19.53
N ALA A 62 -0.45 15.20 19.53
CA ALA A 62 -0.65 15.95 20.76
C ALA A 62 -1.86 15.46 21.57
N GLN A 63 -2.97 15.11 20.91
CA GLN A 63 -4.15 14.49 21.54
C GLN A 63 -3.85 13.10 22.12
N ALA A 64 -2.90 12.36 21.53
CA ALA A 64 -2.41 11.10 22.08
C ALA A 64 -1.50 11.28 23.32
N GLY A 65 -1.13 12.52 23.65
CA GLY A 65 -0.35 12.87 24.83
C GLY A 65 1.13 13.13 24.55
N ALA A 66 1.52 13.42 23.31
CA ALA A 66 2.89 13.80 22.98
C ALA A 66 3.38 14.94 23.88
N LYS A 67 4.60 14.80 24.41
CA LYS A 67 5.27 15.84 25.19
C LYS A 67 5.69 17.01 24.30
N LYS A 68 6.13 16.69 23.08
CA LYS A 68 6.57 17.65 22.08
C LYS A 68 6.36 17.05 20.69
N VAL A 69 5.89 17.86 19.75
CA VAL A 69 5.81 17.49 18.32
C VAL A 69 6.58 18.53 17.51
N PHE A 70 7.53 18.08 16.69
CA PHE A 70 8.18 18.88 15.67
C PHE A 70 7.47 18.66 14.34
N ALA A 71 6.64 19.61 13.94
CA ALA A 71 5.83 19.56 12.73
C ALA A 71 6.58 20.25 11.60
N VAL A 72 7.17 19.48 10.69
CA VAL A 72 8.04 20.00 9.63
C VAL A 72 7.25 20.14 8.34
N GLU A 73 7.21 21.34 7.78
CA GLU A 73 6.52 21.63 6.52
C GLU A 73 7.39 22.56 5.67
N ALA A 74 7.60 22.21 4.40
CA ALA A 74 8.50 22.94 3.51
C ALA A 74 7.80 24.07 2.74
N SER A 75 6.47 23.98 2.56
CA SER A 75 5.66 24.98 1.87
C SER A 75 5.18 26.10 2.81
N ASN A 76 4.65 27.19 2.23
CA ASN A 76 4.10 28.30 3.02
C ASN A 76 2.88 27.92 3.86
N LEU A 77 2.32 26.72 3.69
CA LEU A 77 1.25 26.19 4.51
C LEU A 77 1.65 26.03 5.98
N ALA A 78 2.95 25.97 6.27
CA ALA A 78 3.48 26.04 7.63
C ALA A 78 2.93 27.23 8.44
N ASN A 79 2.60 28.35 7.79
CA ASN A 79 1.99 29.49 8.46
C ASN A 79 0.55 29.19 8.89
N LEU A 80 -0.25 28.58 8.01
CA LEU A 80 -1.61 28.14 8.34
C LEU A 80 -1.60 27.05 9.43
N ALA A 81 -0.66 26.10 9.36
CA ALA A 81 -0.51 25.07 10.39
C ALA A 81 -0.28 25.68 11.79
N LYS A 82 0.52 26.75 11.90
CA LYS A 82 0.71 27.47 13.18
C LYS A 82 -0.59 28.07 13.70
N GLU A 83 -1.43 28.62 12.83
CA GLU A 83 -2.73 29.17 13.21
C GLU A 83 -3.67 28.07 13.70
N ILE A 84 -3.76 26.95 12.98
CA ILE A 84 -4.61 25.79 13.34
C ILE A 84 -4.14 25.17 14.67
N VAL A 85 -2.83 25.01 14.86
CA VAL A 85 -2.24 24.50 16.13
C VAL A 85 -2.65 25.38 17.31
N LYS A 86 -2.58 26.71 17.14
CA LYS A 86 -2.98 27.69 18.16
C LYS A 86 -4.49 27.68 18.42
N GLU A 87 -5.30 27.57 17.36
CA GLU A 87 -6.76 27.46 17.47
C GLU A 87 -7.18 26.25 18.34
N ASN A 88 -6.40 25.17 18.26
CA ASN A 88 -6.63 23.93 19.02
C ASN A 88 -5.91 23.89 20.38
N ASN A 89 -5.30 25.00 20.83
CA ASN A 89 -4.60 25.13 22.12
C ASN A 89 -3.40 24.18 22.30
N PHE A 90 -2.72 23.81 21.21
CA PHE A 90 -1.55 22.92 21.24
C PHE A 90 -0.23 23.65 20.95
N GLU A 91 -0.18 24.98 20.92
CA GLU A 91 1.01 25.78 20.61
C GLU A 91 2.16 25.60 21.60
N ASN A 92 1.88 25.09 22.81
CA ASN A 92 2.91 24.77 23.80
C ASN A 92 3.50 23.36 23.60
N VAL A 93 2.85 22.50 22.81
CA VAL A 93 3.24 21.11 22.55
C VAL A 93 3.81 20.96 21.13
N ILE A 94 3.21 21.61 20.15
CA ILE A 94 3.55 21.49 18.73
C ILE A 94 4.38 22.70 18.31
N GLU A 95 5.55 22.46 17.73
CA GLU A 95 6.40 23.46 17.10
C GLU A 95 6.44 23.22 15.61
N VAL A 96 5.88 24.15 14.84
CA VAL A 96 5.87 24.10 13.38
C VAL A 96 7.17 24.73 12.85
N ILE A 97 7.95 23.92 12.15
CA ILE A 97 9.23 24.29 11.52
C ILE A 97 8.99 24.42 10.02
N HIS A 98 9.06 25.65 9.51
CA HIS A 98 8.95 25.93 8.08
C HIS A 98 10.31 25.66 7.41
N SER A 99 10.52 24.44 6.95
CA SER A 99 11.77 23.96 6.36
C SER A 99 11.55 22.64 5.62
N ARG A 100 12.44 22.31 4.67
CA ARG A 100 12.60 20.90 4.25
C ARG A 100 13.19 20.10 5.41
N VAL A 101 12.80 18.83 5.55
CA VAL A 101 13.26 17.97 6.65
C VAL A 101 14.77 17.73 6.59
N GLU A 102 15.34 17.74 5.39
CA GLU A 102 16.78 17.61 5.14
C GLU A 102 17.59 18.76 5.73
N ASP A 103 16.98 19.95 5.85
CA ASP A 103 17.64 21.16 6.35
C ASP A 103 17.34 21.43 7.84
N VAL A 104 16.49 20.62 8.48
CA VAL A 104 16.12 20.81 9.89
C VAL A 104 17.31 20.51 10.81
N GLU A 105 17.47 21.34 11.84
CA GLU A 105 18.33 21.07 12.99
C GLU A 105 17.49 21.09 14.27
N LEU A 106 17.42 19.95 14.97
CA LEU A 106 16.73 19.89 16.26
C LEU A 106 17.63 20.41 17.39
N PRO A 107 17.07 21.09 18.40
CA PRO A 107 17.84 21.61 19.53
C PRO A 107 18.68 20.52 20.21
N ASN A 108 19.96 20.83 20.49
CA ASN A 108 20.90 19.93 21.17
C ASN A 108 21.05 18.54 20.53
N TYR A 109 20.89 18.42 19.20
CA TYR A 109 20.94 17.13 18.50
C TYR A 109 19.93 16.10 19.04
N MET A 110 18.78 16.59 19.51
CA MET A 110 17.72 15.74 20.02
C MET A 110 17.27 14.74 18.95
N LYS A 111 17.01 13.51 19.39
CA LYS A 111 16.34 12.47 18.61
C LYS A 111 14.89 12.33 19.06
N VAL A 112 14.01 11.88 18.17
CA VAL A 112 12.58 11.67 18.41
C VAL A 112 12.27 10.20 18.68
N ASP A 113 11.24 9.96 19.48
CA ASP A 113 10.76 8.62 19.84
C ASP A 113 9.88 8.02 18.74
N ALA A 114 9.18 8.86 17.96
CA ALA A 114 8.36 8.42 16.85
C ALA A 114 8.39 9.42 15.68
N ILE A 115 8.26 8.90 14.46
CA ILE A 115 8.02 9.67 13.25
C ILE A 115 6.63 9.32 12.71
N VAL A 116 5.85 10.34 12.39
CA VAL A 116 4.59 10.22 11.64
C VAL A 116 4.77 10.93 10.32
N SER A 117 4.33 10.33 9.23
CA SER A 117 4.31 11.00 7.94
C SER A 117 3.24 10.40 7.04
N GLU A 118 2.56 11.25 6.30
CA GLU A 118 1.78 10.86 5.13
C GLU A 118 2.59 11.28 3.92
N TRP A 119 3.22 10.30 3.28
CA TRP A 119 4.23 10.46 2.24
C TRP A 119 3.79 9.82 0.92
N MET A 120 2.61 9.20 0.90
CA MET A 120 2.21 8.30 -0.16
C MET A 120 1.67 9.09 -1.35
N GLY A 121 2.27 8.87 -2.52
CA GLY A 121 1.76 9.38 -3.79
C GLY A 121 0.82 8.39 -4.47
N PHE A 122 0.40 8.72 -5.70
CA PHE A 122 -0.19 7.71 -6.60
C PHE A 122 0.74 6.52 -6.76
N TYR A 123 0.18 5.31 -6.94
CA TYR A 123 0.92 4.04 -6.95
C TYR A 123 1.95 3.94 -5.80
N LEU A 124 1.65 4.52 -4.64
CA LEU A 124 2.48 4.65 -3.44
C LEU A 124 3.70 5.59 -3.57
N LEU A 125 4.50 5.44 -4.62
CA LEU A 125 5.84 6.06 -4.72
C LEU A 125 5.92 7.30 -5.62
N HIS A 126 4.80 7.73 -6.23
CA HIS A 126 4.79 9.02 -6.92
C HIS A 126 5.24 10.14 -5.97
N GLU A 127 5.80 11.21 -6.53
CA GLU A 127 6.29 12.41 -5.82
C GLU A 127 7.57 12.22 -5.01
N GLY A 128 7.94 10.99 -4.66
CA GLY A 128 9.25 10.66 -4.08
C GLY A 128 9.45 11.16 -2.64
N MET A 129 8.37 11.39 -1.89
CA MET A 129 8.46 11.89 -0.50
C MET A 129 9.01 10.84 0.49
N LEU A 130 8.94 9.54 0.15
CA LEU A 130 9.49 8.48 0.99
C LEU A 130 10.99 8.67 1.28
N ASP A 131 11.77 9.20 0.33
CA ASP A 131 13.20 9.49 0.54
C ASP A 131 13.42 10.47 1.71
N SER A 132 12.54 11.47 1.84
CA SER A 132 12.58 12.44 2.95
C SER A 132 12.20 11.81 4.29
N VAL A 133 11.29 10.84 4.29
CA VAL A 133 10.92 10.08 5.51
C VAL A 133 12.06 9.17 5.94
N LEU A 134 12.71 8.44 5.01
CA LEU A 134 13.88 7.62 5.30
C LEU A 134 15.05 8.47 5.81
N TYR A 135 15.26 9.65 5.21
CA TYR A 135 16.24 10.62 5.72
C TYR A 135 15.92 11.03 7.16
N ALA A 136 14.65 11.35 7.45
CA ALA A 136 14.22 11.74 8.78
C ALA A 136 14.40 10.60 9.80
N ARG A 137 14.12 9.35 9.41
CA ARG A 137 14.37 8.16 10.22
C ARG A 137 15.84 8.08 10.61
N ASP A 138 16.74 8.05 9.62
CA ASP A 138 18.17 7.85 9.85
C ASP A 138 18.77 8.98 10.71
N ARG A 139 18.33 10.22 10.45
CA ARG A 139 18.86 11.41 11.11
C ARG A 139 18.23 11.68 12.47
N PHE A 140 16.93 11.52 12.65
CA PHE A 140 16.21 12.01 13.83
C PHE A 140 15.60 10.92 14.70
N LEU A 141 15.36 9.71 14.22
CA LEU A 141 14.77 8.66 15.04
C LEU A 141 15.80 8.11 16.05
N LYS A 142 15.34 7.78 17.26
CA LYS A 142 16.10 7.02 18.26
C LYS A 142 16.17 5.54 17.86
N ASP A 143 17.18 4.84 18.36
CA ASP A 143 17.19 3.37 18.32
C ASP A 143 15.94 2.81 19.02
N GLY A 144 15.21 1.94 18.31
CA GLY A 144 13.92 1.42 18.78
C GLY A 144 12.76 2.41 18.76
N GLY A 145 12.93 3.56 18.07
CA GLY A 145 11.83 4.46 17.78
C GLY A 145 10.86 3.88 16.75
N GLU A 146 9.65 4.45 16.70
CA GLU A 146 8.53 3.93 15.90
C GLU A 146 8.24 4.82 14.69
N ILE A 147 7.76 4.23 13.60
CA ILE A 147 7.40 4.95 12.37
C ILE A 147 5.95 4.65 12.02
N PHE A 148 5.18 5.68 11.66
CA PHE A 148 3.77 5.60 11.34
C PHE A 148 3.51 6.15 9.93
N PRO A 149 3.18 5.31 8.94
CA PRO A 149 3.13 3.83 8.97
C PRO A 149 4.53 3.18 9.04
N GLU A 150 4.62 1.88 9.33
CA GLU A 150 5.90 1.16 9.45
C GLU A 150 6.26 0.31 8.22
N SER A 151 5.26 -0.05 7.41
CA SER A 151 5.49 -0.72 6.13
C SER A 151 4.38 -0.40 5.14
N ALA A 152 4.68 -0.62 3.87
CA ALA A 152 3.70 -0.48 2.80
C ALA A 152 3.87 -1.59 1.74
N THR A 153 2.77 -2.00 1.12
CA THR A 153 2.78 -3.01 0.06
C THR A 153 2.11 -2.43 -1.18
N ILE A 154 2.70 -2.61 -2.36
CA ILE A 154 2.02 -2.34 -3.63
C ILE A 154 1.46 -3.66 -4.14
N TYR A 155 0.17 -3.67 -4.43
CA TYR A 155 -0.52 -4.81 -5.03
C TYR A 155 -0.91 -4.50 -6.47
N ILE A 156 -0.95 -5.56 -7.27
CA ILE A 156 -1.35 -5.49 -8.66
C ILE A 156 -2.32 -6.61 -9.01
N ALA A 157 -3.29 -6.32 -9.87
CA ALA A 157 -4.20 -7.32 -10.43
C ALA A 157 -4.65 -6.94 -11.85
N PRO A 158 -4.96 -7.91 -12.71
CA PRO A 158 -5.58 -7.63 -14.00
C PRO A 158 -6.99 -7.09 -13.81
N CYS A 159 -7.38 -6.13 -14.66
CA CYS A 159 -8.69 -5.49 -14.56
C CYS A 159 -9.33 -5.21 -15.92
N SER A 160 -10.64 -5.05 -15.88
CA SER A 160 -11.44 -4.33 -16.86
C SER A 160 -11.52 -2.84 -16.46
N VAL A 161 -11.81 -1.97 -17.43
CA VAL A 161 -12.01 -0.52 -17.27
C VAL A 161 -13.24 -0.05 -18.06
N PRO A 162 -14.43 -0.61 -17.78
CA PRO A 162 -15.65 -0.27 -18.51
C PRO A 162 -16.03 1.21 -18.39
N SER A 163 -15.64 1.86 -17.28
CA SER A 163 -15.85 3.29 -17.02
C SER A 163 -15.24 4.20 -18.09
N MET A 164 -14.17 3.77 -18.76
CA MET A 164 -13.55 4.52 -19.85
C MET A 164 -14.16 4.19 -21.22
N TYR A 165 -14.62 2.95 -21.42
CA TYR A 165 -14.83 2.42 -22.77
C TYR A 165 -16.27 2.08 -23.14
N ASN A 166 -17.12 1.64 -22.20
CA ASN A 166 -18.45 1.12 -22.52
C ASN A 166 -19.39 2.20 -23.07
N GLN A 167 -19.23 3.45 -22.65
CA GLN A 167 -20.05 4.57 -23.14
C GLN A 167 -19.91 4.77 -24.66
N TRP A 168 -18.79 4.36 -25.27
CA TRP A 168 -18.53 4.54 -26.70
C TRP A 168 -19.21 3.49 -27.57
N ASP A 169 -19.77 2.42 -26.99
CA ASP A 169 -20.56 1.45 -27.76
C ASP A 169 -21.81 2.10 -28.35
N ASN A 170 -22.37 3.07 -27.63
CA ASN A 170 -23.58 3.79 -28.01
C ASN A 170 -23.61 5.20 -27.41
N VAL A 171 -23.21 6.19 -28.20
CA VAL A 171 -23.36 7.61 -27.88
C VAL A 171 -24.61 8.12 -28.58
N HIS A 172 -25.74 8.15 -27.87
CA HIS A 172 -27.04 8.65 -28.36
C HIS A 172 -27.53 8.00 -29.68
N GLY A 173 -27.35 6.70 -29.84
CA GLY A 173 -27.71 5.91 -31.02
C GLY A 173 -26.57 5.77 -32.05
N VAL A 174 -25.40 6.34 -31.78
CA VAL A 174 -24.22 6.29 -32.67
C VAL A 174 -23.14 5.41 -32.04
N SER A 175 -22.67 4.40 -32.78
CA SER A 175 -21.53 3.61 -32.33
C SER A 175 -20.23 4.40 -32.54
N MET A 176 -19.45 4.54 -31.47
CA MET A 176 -18.16 5.23 -31.43
C MET A 176 -17.00 4.26 -31.13
N LYS A 177 -17.14 2.99 -31.50
CA LYS A 177 -16.11 1.95 -31.23
C LYS A 177 -14.73 2.29 -31.81
N SER A 178 -14.67 2.91 -32.99
CA SER A 178 -13.39 3.36 -33.57
C SER A 178 -12.74 4.46 -32.72
N PHE A 179 -13.52 5.37 -32.15
CA PHE A 179 -13.02 6.37 -31.22
C PHE A 179 -12.49 5.72 -29.93
N SER A 180 -13.23 4.75 -29.38
CA SER A 180 -12.81 3.97 -28.20
C SER A 180 -11.44 3.31 -28.39
N LYS A 181 -11.21 2.73 -29.59
CA LYS A 181 -9.93 2.12 -29.96
C LYS A 181 -8.79 3.14 -30.00
N GLU A 182 -8.98 4.28 -30.67
CA GLU A 182 -7.95 5.34 -30.73
C GLU A 182 -7.69 5.96 -29.34
N LEU A 183 -8.75 6.14 -28.55
CA LEU A 183 -8.64 6.62 -27.17
C LEU A 183 -7.76 5.66 -26.36
N ARG A 184 -8.00 4.34 -26.45
CA ARG A 184 -7.19 3.33 -25.76
C ARG A 184 -5.71 3.42 -26.11
N VAL A 185 -5.38 3.50 -27.39
CA VAL A 185 -3.98 3.64 -27.85
C VAL A 185 -3.36 4.92 -27.29
N SER A 186 -4.08 6.04 -27.27
CA SER A 186 -3.57 7.31 -26.73
C SER A 186 -3.23 7.23 -25.22
N LYS A 187 -3.90 6.34 -24.50
CA LYS A 187 -3.74 6.11 -23.06
C LYS A 187 -2.58 5.19 -22.71
N GLY A 188 -1.95 4.53 -23.67
CA GLY A 188 -0.79 3.66 -23.42
C GLY A 188 0.49 4.39 -23.01
N SER A 189 0.53 5.73 -23.08
CA SER A 189 1.73 6.54 -22.77
C SER A 189 1.83 7.00 -21.32
N LYS A 190 0.75 6.90 -20.53
CA LYS A 190 0.70 7.32 -19.14
C LYS A 190 -0.35 6.49 -18.39
N PRO A 191 -0.08 6.07 -17.15
CA PRO A 191 -1.10 5.43 -16.32
C PRO A 191 -2.24 6.40 -16.00
N GLU A 192 -3.44 5.85 -15.81
CA GLU A 192 -4.65 6.59 -15.47
C GLU A 192 -4.99 6.41 -13.98
N ILE A 193 -5.47 7.46 -13.32
CA ILE A 193 -5.91 7.40 -11.93
C ILE A 193 -7.43 7.25 -11.90
N LEU A 194 -7.89 6.03 -11.64
CA LEU A 194 -9.28 5.61 -11.80
C LEU A 194 -9.80 4.97 -10.52
N THR A 195 -11.10 5.13 -10.25
CA THR A 195 -11.79 4.28 -9.28
C THR A 195 -12.20 3.00 -10.00
N ILE A 196 -11.54 1.91 -9.64
CA ILE A 196 -11.85 0.55 -10.10
C ILE A 196 -12.81 -0.07 -9.11
N LYS A 197 -13.86 -0.71 -9.63
CA LYS A 197 -14.81 -1.43 -8.78
C LYS A 197 -14.30 -2.84 -8.49
N PRO A 198 -14.68 -3.47 -7.37
CA PRO A 198 -14.35 -4.86 -7.10
C PRO A 198 -14.76 -5.79 -8.26
N GLU A 199 -15.94 -5.56 -8.86
CA GLU A 199 -16.42 -6.34 -9.99
C GLU A 199 -15.67 -6.10 -11.31
N ASP A 200 -14.72 -5.16 -11.36
CA ASP A 200 -13.88 -4.92 -12.53
C ASP A 200 -12.51 -5.61 -12.41
N LEU A 201 -12.17 -6.20 -11.25
CA LEU A 201 -10.97 -7.05 -11.11
C LEU A 201 -11.17 -8.41 -11.78
N LEU A 202 -10.18 -8.86 -12.55
CA LEU A 202 -10.21 -10.10 -13.31
C LEU A 202 -9.36 -11.22 -12.70
N GLY A 203 -8.68 -10.99 -11.59
CA GLY A 203 -7.83 -11.98 -10.96
C GLY A 203 -7.56 -11.60 -9.51
N THR A 204 -6.98 -12.54 -8.76
CA THR A 204 -6.44 -12.26 -7.43
C THR A 204 -5.25 -11.33 -7.54
N GLU A 205 -5.10 -10.48 -6.54
CA GLU A 205 -3.94 -9.62 -6.40
C GLU A 205 -2.66 -10.38 -6.09
N VAL A 206 -1.54 -9.76 -6.48
CA VAL A 206 -0.19 -10.19 -6.09
C VAL A 206 0.58 -8.97 -5.61
N ALA A 207 1.43 -9.13 -4.60
CA ALA A 207 2.31 -8.07 -4.12
C ALA A 207 3.45 -7.84 -5.12
N LEU A 208 3.55 -6.64 -5.69
CA LEU A 208 4.69 -6.19 -6.49
C LEU A 208 5.92 -5.98 -5.60
N CYS A 209 5.72 -5.33 -4.46
CA CYS A 209 6.77 -5.07 -3.48
C CYS A 209 6.20 -4.85 -2.09
N TRP A 210 6.99 -5.20 -1.08
CA TRP A 210 6.80 -4.84 0.32
C TRP A 210 7.96 -3.94 0.73
N ILE A 211 7.64 -2.81 1.36
CA ILE A 211 8.59 -1.78 1.78
C ILE A 211 8.59 -1.73 3.30
N ASN A 212 9.74 -1.96 3.91
CA ASN A 212 9.94 -1.85 5.35
C ASN A 212 10.54 -0.49 5.70
N LEU A 213 9.74 0.42 6.26
CA LEU A 213 10.23 1.76 6.57
C LEU A 213 11.26 1.76 7.69
N ARG A 214 11.42 0.67 8.45
CA ARG A 214 12.47 0.56 9.48
C ARG A 214 13.83 0.17 8.93
N GLU A 215 13.87 -0.52 7.80
CA GLU A 215 15.08 -1.19 7.31
C GLU A 215 15.50 -0.71 5.92
N ASP A 216 14.54 -0.49 5.02
CA ASP A 216 14.84 -0.15 3.62
C ASP A 216 15.55 1.20 3.52
N GLU A 217 16.49 1.27 2.59
CA GLU A 217 17.21 2.49 2.25
C GLU A 217 16.68 3.11 0.95
N SER A 218 17.03 4.37 0.71
CA SER A 218 16.62 5.10 -0.52
C SER A 218 17.00 4.36 -1.81
N HIS A 219 18.07 3.56 -1.79
CA HIS A 219 18.52 2.82 -2.96
C HIS A 219 17.70 1.54 -3.24
N ASP A 220 17.06 0.97 -2.23
CA ASP A 220 16.15 -0.18 -2.38
C ASP A 220 14.88 0.21 -3.14
N LEU A 221 14.53 1.50 -3.10
CA LEU A 221 13.38 2.06 -3.81
C LEU A 221 13.62 2.24 -5.32
N ASN A 222 14.82 1.98 -5.84
CA ASN A 222 15.15 2.33 -7.22
C ASN A 222 14.44 1.46 -8.27
N SER A 223 14.15 0.20 -7.95
CA SER A 223 13.53 -0.72 -8.91
C SER A 223 12.78 -1.85 -8.22
N TYR A 224 11.58 -2.13 -8.72
CA TYR A 224 10.80 -3.31 -8.39
C TYR A 224 10.38 -4.00 -9.68
N SER A 225 10.32 -5.33 -9.65
CA SER A 225 9.87 -6.13 -10.79
C SER A 225 9.15 -7.38 -10.31
N ILE A 226 8.12 -7.77 -11.05
CA ILE A 226 7.42 -9.03 -10.83
C ILE A 226 7.00 -9.63 -12.18
N GLU A 227 7.21 -10.93 -12.30
CA GLU A 227 6.58 -11.78 -13.33
C GLU A 227 5.54 -12.64 -12.63
N HIS A 228 4.32 -12.67 -13.16
CA HIS A 228 3.24 -13.42 -12.52
C HIS A 228 2.23 -14.00 -13.52
N VAL A 229 1.61 -15.10 -13.10
CA VAL A 229 0.43 -15.67 -13.75
C VAL A 229 -0.71 -15.76 -12.76
N VAL A 230 -1.84 -15.18 -13.14
CA VAL A 230 -3.10 -15.33 -12.42
C VAL A 230 -4.15 -15.95 -13.34
N GLY A 231 -4.91 -16.92 -12.83
CA GLY A 231 -6.09 -17.40 -13.51
C GLY A 231 -7.20 -16.36 -13.44
N ALA A 232 -7.84 -16.06 -14.57
CA ALA A 232 -8.95 -15.13 -14.59
C ALA A 232 -10.05 -15.60 -13.64
N SER A 233 -10.52 -14.75 -12.74
CA SER A 233 -11.54 -15.11 -11.73
C SER A 233 -12.96 -15.14 -12.30
N LYS A 234 -13.13 -14.64 -13.53
CA LYS A 234 -14.40 -14.58 -14.27
C LYS A 234 -14.16 -14.25 -15.74
N ASN A 235 -15.21 -14.44 -16.55
CA ASN A 235 -15.22 -13.95 -17.92
C ASN A 235 -15.18 -12.41 -17.96
N GLY A 236 -14.46 -11.84 -18.92
CA GLY A 236 -14.42 -10.39 -19.09
C GLY A 236 -13.46 -9.92 -20.17
N PHE A 237 -13.21 -8.61 -20.19
CA PHE A 237 -12.21 -8.00 -21.05
C PHE A 237 -11.01 -7.56 -20.23
N TYR A 238 -9.87 -8.23 -20.40
CA TYR A 238 -8.60 -7.78 -19.86
C TYR A 238 -8.15 -6.51 -20.59
N GLN A 239 -8.14 -5.40 -19.86
CA GLN A 239 -7.97 -4.06 -20.43
C GLN A 239 -6.86 -3.25 -19.75
N GLY A 240 -6.25 -3.77 -18.70
CA GLY A 240 -5.15 -3.12 -17.98
C GLY A 240 -4.71 -3.85 -16.71
N LEU A 241 -3.60 -3.41 -16.13
CA LEU A 241 -3.21 -3.76 -14.76
C LEU A 241 -3.62 -2.64 -13.82
N CYS A 242 -4.32 -3.00 -12.75
CA CYS A 242 -4.68 -2.12 -11.66
C CYS A 242 -3.64 -2.25 -10.54
N LEU A 243 -3.14 -1.13 -10.06
CA LEU A 243 -2.22 -1.02 -8.93
C LEU A 243 -2.88 -0.24 -7.80
N TRP A 244 -2.70 -0.72 -6.57
CA TRP A 244 -3.07 -0.03 -5.34
C TRP A 244 -2.04 -0.36 -4.26
N PHE A 245 -2.19 0.24 -3.09
CA PHE A 245 -1.30 0.00 -1.97
C PHE A 245 -2.03 -0.13 -0.63
N GLU A 246 -1.35 -0.78 0.29
CA GLU A 246 -1.69 -0.80 1.71
C GLU A 246 -0.55 -0.20 2.52
N CYS A 247 -0.87 0.51 3.59
CA CYS A 247 0.10 0.94 4.61
C CYS A 247 -0.28 0.34 5.96
N ASN A 248 0.67 -0.37 6.56
CA ASN A 248 0.51 -1.00 7.86
C ASN A 248 1.09 -0.08 8.95
N PHE A 249 0.28 0.19 9.96
CA PHE A 249 0.73 0.90 11.17
C PHE A 249 1.19 -0.11 12.23
N PRO A 250 2.07 0.30 13.17
CA PRO A 250 2.51 -0.56 14.27
C PRO A 250 1.36 -1.26 15.02
N GLU A 251 1.58 -2.52 15.36
CA GLU A 251 0.61 -3.37 16.06
C GLU A 251 0.17 -2.80 17.42
N LEU A 252 -1.08 -3.08 17.79
CA LEU A 252 -1.61 -2.72 19.09
C LEU A 252 -1.00 -3.61 20.19
N PRO A 253 -0.51 -3.06 21.30
CA PRO A 253 0.24 -3.80 22.33
C PRO A 253 -0.56 -4.88 23.07
N ASN A 254 -1.89 -4.92 22.93
CA ASN A 254 -2.77 -5.91 23.57
C ASN A 254 -3.64 -6.68 22.55
N GLY A 255 -3.27 -6.69 21.27
CA GLY A 255 -4.00 -7.42 20.25
C GLY A 255 -3.82 -8.92 20.34
N THR A 256 -4.91 -9.69 20.33
CA THR A 256 -4.86 -11.13 20.03
C THR A 256 -5.08 -11.29 18.52
N GLY A 257 -4.02 -11.63 17.76
CA GLY A 257 -4.05 -11.71 16.30
C GLY A 257 -3.66 -10.40 15.62
N ASP A 258 -3.79 -10.36 14.29
CA ASP A 258 -3.40 -9.22 13.45
C ASP A 258 -4.35 -8.01 13.65
N SER A 259 -4.05 -7.21 14.67
CA SER A 259 -4.89 -6.11 15.16
C SER A 259 -4.41 -4.73 14.69
N ARG A 260 -3.53 -4.69 13.68
CA ARG A 260 -2.97 -3.45 13.16
C ARG A 260 -4.03 -2.60 12.46
N THR A 261 -3.88 -1.29 12.55
CA THR A 261 -4.60 -0.40 11.64
C THR A 261 -3.94 -0.53 10.26
N VAL A 262 -4.75 -0.66 9.22
CA VAL A 262 -4.31 -0.67 7.81
C VAL A 262 -5.00 0.46 7.08
N LEU A 263 -4.23 1.25 6.33
CA LEU A 263 -4.76 2.15 5.30
C LEU A 263 -4.73 1.38 3.98
N ASP A 264 -5.89 0.95 3.50
CA ASP A 264 -6.03 0.17 2.27
C ASP A 264 -6.68 1.02 1.16
N THR A 265 -6.05 1.04 -0.01
CA THR A 265 -6.54 1.73 -1.22
C THR A 265 -7.07 0.77 -2.29
N SER A 266 -7.27 -0.51 -1.94
CA SER A 266 -7.80 -1.52 -2.85
C SER A 266 -9.19 -1.17 -3.38
N PRO A 267 -9.57 -1.67 -4.57
CA PRO A 267 -10.95 -1.58 -5.06
C PRO A 267 -12.01 -2.09 -4.09
N GLN A 268 -11.63 -2.96 -3.15
CA GLN A 268 -12.51 -3.63 -2.18
C GLN A 268 -12.73 -2.78 -0.92
N SER A 269 -11.87 -1.79 -0.69
CA SER A 269 -11.92 -0.88 0.44
C SER A 269 -12.66 0.42 0.13
N PRO A 270 -13.08 1.20 1.15
CA PRO A 270 -13.65 2.53 0.95
C PRO A 270 -12.74 3.42 0.10
N ALA A 271 -13.34 4.15 -0.84
CA ALA A 271 -12.58 4.96 -1.80
C ALA A 271 -11.75 6.05 -1.10
N THR A 272 -10.48 6.13 -1.49
CA THR A 272 -9.56 7.19 -1.10
C THR A 272 -9.31 8.14 -2.28
N HIS A 273 -8.71 9.30 -2.02
CA HIS A 273 -8.36 10.26 -3.06
C HIS A 273 -7.27 9.74 -4.02
N TRP A 274 -6.43 8.79 -3.58
CA TRP A 274 -5.46 8.10 -4.43
C TRP A 274 -6.10 7.25 -5.52
N LYS A 275 -7.31 6.73 -5.25
CA LYS A 275 -8.00 5.75 -6.11
C LYS A 275 -7.04 4.58 -6.42
N GLN A 276 -7.06 4.10 -7.67
CA GLN A 276 -6.10 3.12 -8.17
C GLN A 276 -5.37 3.67 -9.39
N THR A 277 -4.15 3.19 -9.60
CA THR A 277 -3.35 3.50 -10.80
C THR A 277 -3.53 2.39 -11.81
N VAL A 278 -3.91 2.71 -13.04
CA VAL A 278 -4.21 1.72 -14.07
C VAL A 278 -3.29 1.90 -15.27
N ILE A 279 -2.53 0.85 -15.59
CA ILE A 279 -1.80 0.74 -16.86
C ILE A 279 -2.76 0.16 -17.89
N VAL A 280 -3.25 1.02 -18.77
CA VAL A 280 -4.23 0.64 -19.80
C VAL A 280 -3.51 -0.06 -20.95
N LEU A 281 -4.00 -1.25 -21.32
CA LEU A 281 -3.51 -1.99 -22.48
C LEU A 281 -3.89 -1.29 -23.80
N PRO A 282 -3.02 -1.30 -24.82
CA PRO A 282 -3.31 -0.69 -26.12
C PRO A 282 -4.41 -1.42 -26.90
N ASP A 283 -4.67 -2.69 -26.58
CA ASP A 283 -5.83 -3.45 -27.05
C ASP A 283 -6.51 -4.15 -25.87
N GLN A 284 -7.74 -4.62 -26.07
CA GLN A 284 -8.44 -5.42 -25.07
C GLN A 284 -8.41 -6.90 -25.48
N LEU A 285 -8.29 -7.77 -24.49
CA LEU A 285 -8.30 -9.22 -24.68
C LEU A 285 -9.53 -9.79 -23.98
N GLU A 286 -10.30 -10.60 -24.69
CA GLU A 286 -11.37 -11.38 -24.07
C GLU A 286 -10.73 -12.54 -23.30
N VAL A 287 -11.18 -12.76 -22.06
CA VAL A 287 -10.68 -13.84 -21.20
C VAL A 287 -11.84 -14.62 -20.62
N GLU A 288 -11.70 -15.93 -20.53
CA GLU A 288 -12.64 -16.83 -19.86
C GLU A 288 -12.19 -17.18 -18.43
N GLU A 289 -13.12 -17.55 -17.57
CA GLU A 289 -12.81 -17.98 -16.20
C GLU A 289 -11.78 -19.11 -16.16
N GLY A 290 -10.69 -18.86 -15.42
CA GLY A 290 -9.53 -19.72 -15.25
C GLY A 290 -8.51 -19.66 -16.38
N GLU A 291 -8.74 -18.88 -17.44
CA GLU A 291 -7.74 -18.60 -18.46
C GLU A 291 -6.53 -17.89 -17.83
N PRO A 292 -5.28 -18.29 -18.15
CA PRO A 292 -4.10 -17.68 -17.56
C PRO A 292 -3.86 -16.28 -18.13
N ILE A 293 -3.71 -15.30 -17.23
CA ILE A 293 -3.26 -13.95 -17.54
C ILE A 293 -1.82 -13.82 -17.02
N ALA A 294 -0.88 -13.78 -17.95
CA ALA A 294 0.56 -13.72 -17.68
C ALA A 294 1.11 -12.32 -18.00
N PHE A 295 1.81 -11.72 -17.04
CA PHE A 295 2.34 -10.37 -17.19
C PHE A 295 3.65 -10.19 -16.41
N GLN A 296 4.46 -9.23 -16.88
CA GLN A 296 5.55 -8.62 -16.13
C GLN A 296 5.21 -7.16 -15.87
N LEU A 297 5.54 -6.68 -14.69
CA LEU A 297 5.57 -5.25 -14.40
C LEU A 297 6.93 -4.89 -13.81
N GLU A 298 7.62 -3.95 -14.47
CA GLU A 298 8.83 -3.32 -13.97
C GLU A 298 8.51 -1.86 -13.59
N MET A 299 8.85 -1.49 -12.36
CA MET A 299 8.72 -0.13 -11.84
C MET A 299 10.11 0.37 -11.49
N THR A 300 10.65 1.28 -12.28
CA THR A 300 12.02 1.82 -12.12
C THR A 300 11.99 3.32 -11.90
N ARG A 301 12.70 3.82 -10.91
CA ARG A 301 12.83 5.25 -10.65
C ARG A 301 13.44 5.96 -11.87
N ALA A 302 12.90 7.12 -12.24
CA ALA A 302 13.37 7.85 -13.40
C ALA A 302 14.73 8.52 -13.15
N ASP A 303 15.70 8.33 -14.05
CA ASP A 303 17.05 8.93 -13.93
C ASP A 303 17.01 10.47 -13.76
N ALA A 304 16.02 11.12 -14.38
CA ALA A 304 15.88 12.57 -14.38
C ALA A 304 15.33 13.14 -13.05
N THR A 305 14.59 12.34 -12.27
CA THR A 305 13.94 12.77 -11.01
C THR A 305 13.55 11.57 -10.15
N SER A 306 13.86 11.62 -8.85
CA SER A 306 13.40 10.59 -7.89
C SER A 306 11.90 10.65 -7.62
N ARG A 307 11.21 11.70 -8.11
CA ARG A 307 9.78 11.93 -7.89
C ARG A 307 8.86 11.11 -8.81
N ARG A 308 9.41 10.33 -9.73
CA ARG A 308 8.63 9.57 -10.73
C ARG A 308 9.25 8.21 -11.01
N TYR A 309 8.38 7.28 -11.39
CA TYR A 309 8.76 5.95 -11.84
C TYR A 309 8.31 5.74 -13.29
N ASN A 310 9.16 5.05 -14.05
CA ASN A 310 8.78 4.45 -15.32
C ASN A 310 8.12 3.10 -15.02
N LEU A 311 6.93 2.90 -15.58
CA LEU A 311 6.20 1.64 -15.49
C LEU A 311 6.28 0.96 -16.85
N LEU A 312 6.91 -0.22 -16.91
CA LEU A 312 6.98 -1.05 -18.10
C LEU A 312 6.17 -2.32 -17.86
N MET A 313 5.09 -2.48 -18.60
CA MET A 313 4.26 -3.67 -18.58
C MET A 313 4.54 -4.51 -19.82
N THR A 314 4.86 -5.79 -19.62
CA THR A 314 5.04 -6.77 -20.69
C THR A 314 3.98 -7.86 -20.58
N MET A 315 3.28 -8.12 -21.68
CA MET A 315 2.39 -9.28 -21.80
C MET A 315 3.26 -10.53 -22.03
N LEU A 316 3.14 -11.53 -21.16
CA LEU A 316 3.97 -12.74 -21.22
C LEU A 316 3.18 -13.91 -21.82
N ASP A 317 3.90 -14.92 -22.31
CA ASP A 317 3.30 -16.18 -22.71
C ASP A 317 3.18 -17.10 -21.48
N PRO A 318 1.96 -17.45 -21.02
CA PRO A 318 1.75 -18.29 -19.86
C PRO A 318 2.34 -19.71 -20.00
N GLU A 319 2.64 -20.18 -21.22
CA GLU A 319 3.30 -21.48 -21.42
C GLU A 319 4.82 -21.43 -21.12
N THR A 320 5.41 -20.23 -21.08
CA THR A 320 6.86 -20.05 -21.00
C THR A 320 7.37 -19.60 -19.64
N ILE A 321 6.48 -19.16 -18.75
CA ILE A 321 6.84 -18.60 -17.45
C ILE A 321 6.42 -19.51 -16.30
N GLU A 322 7.06 -19.33 -15.14
CA GLU A 322 6.73 -20.10 -13.94
C GLU A 322 5.40 -19.65 -13.34
N HIS A 323 4.57 -20.62 -12.95
CA HIS A 323 3.28 -20.36 -12.33
C HIS A 323 3.44 -20.43 -10.80
N PRO A 324 2.74 -19.58 -10.04
CA PRO A 324 2.69 -19.71 -8.58
C PRO A 324 2.16 -21.09 -8.18
N LEU A 325 2.52 -21.59 -7.01
CA LEU A 325 2.03 -22.88 -6.51
C LEU A 325 1.31 -22.67 -5.17
N PRO A 326 -0.03 -22.80 -5.11
CA PRO A 326 -0.95 -23.16 -6.21
C PRO A 326 -1.31 -21.99 -7.14
N CYS A 327 -1.30 -22.20 -8.46
CA CYS A 327 -1.74 -21.17 -9.43
C CYS A 327 -3.23 -21.26 -9.70
N SER A 328 -3.96 -20.16 -9.63
CA SER A 328 -5.41 -20.11 -9.84
C SER A 328 -5.89 -20.51 -11.26
N CYS A 329 -5.01 -20.58 -12.28
CA CYS A 329 -5.41 -20.90 -13.66
C CYS A 329 -5.84 -22.36 -13.89
N HIS A 330 -6.42 -22.60 -15.07
CA HIS A 330 -6.93 -23.88 -15.56
C HIS A 330 -5.99 -24.57 -16.57
N MET A 331 -4.72 -24.16 -16.65
CA MET A 331 -3.73 -24.93 -17.40
C MET A 331 -3.61 -26.34 -16.80
N THR A 332 -3.49 -27.36 -17.66
CA THR A 332 -3.50 -28.76 -17.23
C THR A 332 -2.42 -29.06 -16.19
N THR A 333 -1.22 -28.50 -16.36
CA THR A 333 -0.11 -28.62 -15.40
C THR A 333 -0.49 -28.09 -14.02
N CYS A 334 -1.15 -26.93 -13.96
CA CYS A 334 -1.58 -26.27 -12.72
C CYS A 334 -2.73 -27.05 -12.03
N ILE A 335 -3.68 -27.58 -12.79
CA ILE A 335 -4.76 -28.44 -12.26
C ILE A 335 -4.18 -29.72 -11.63
N LEU A 336 -3.23 -30.37 -12.33
CA LEU A 336 -2.57 -31.57 -11.83
C LEU A 336 -1.75 -31.27 -10.56
N ALA A 337 -0.99 -30.18 -10.55
CA ALA A 337 -0.21 -29.75 -9.38
C ALA A 337 -1.11 -29.49 -8.16
N LYS A 338 -2.19 -28.70 -8.32
CA LYS A 338 -3.19 -28.46 -7.26
C LYS A 338 -3.77 -29.77 -6.72
N THR A 339 -4.15 -30.68 -7.62
CA THR A 339 -4.77 -31.96 -7.24
C THR A 339 -3.79 -32.82 -6.44
N PHE A 340 -2.54 -32.89 -6.88
CA PHE A 340 -1.47 -33.61 -6.18
C PHE A 340 -1.18 -33.02 -4.79
N MET A 341 -1.06 -31.69 -4.69
CA MET A 341 -0.87 -30.99 -3.40
C MET A 341 -2.02 -31.27 -2.44
N LYS A 342 -3.26 -31.24 -2.93
CA LYS A 342 -4.45 -31.57 -2.11
C LYS A 342 -4.40 -33.00 -1.59
N GLN A 343 -4.05 -33.97 -2.45
CA GLN A 343 -3.90 -35.37 -2.03
C GLN A 343 -2.80 -35.56 -0.98
N GLN A 344 -1.66 -34.87 -1.12
CA GLN A 344 -0.60 -34.91 -0.12
C GLN A 344 -1.04 -34.29 1.22
N ALA A 345 -1.74 -33.16 1.19
CA ALA A 345 -2.26 -32.53 2.40
C ALA A 345 -3.28 -33.44 3.11
N GLU A 346 -4.19 -34.07 2.36
CA GLU A 346 -5.14 -35.05 2.89
C GLU A 346 -4.43 -36.27 3.50
N HIS A 347 -3.38 -36.78 2.84
CA HIS A 347 -2.58 -37.88 3.36
C HIS A 347 -1.81 -37.50 4.63
N ALA A 348 -1.20 -36.32 4.68
CA ALA A 348 -0.50 -35.83 5.87
C ALA A 348 -1.46 -35.63 7.06
N ILE A 349 -2.67 -35.12 6.81
CA ILE A 349 -3.71 -35.00 7.84
C ILE A 349 -4.16 -36.38 8.33
N ALA A 350 -4.31 -37.36 7.44
CA ALA A 350 -4.67 -38.73 7.80
C ALA A 350 -3.59 -39.40 8.67
N GLN A 351 -2.32 -39.29 8.28
CA GLN A 351 -1.19 -39.81 9.06
C GLN A 351 -1.09 -39.18 10.45
N LYS A 352 -1.25 -37.85 10.54
CA LYS A 352 -1.23 -37.14 11.82
C LYS A 352 -2.37 -37.55 12.74
N LYS A 353 -3.55 -37.82 12.19
CA LYS A 353 -4.67 -38.40 12.96
C LYS A 353 -4.36 -39.80 13.44
N GLU A 354 -3.76 -40.67 12.61
CA GLU A 354 -3.36 -42.01 13.05
C GLU A 354 -2.31 -41.97 14.17
N GLU A 355 -1.32 -41.08 14.08
CA GLU A 355 -0.34 -40.84 15.14
C GLU A 355 -1.00 -40.35 16.43
N ASP A 356 -1.85 -39.32 16.38
CA ASP A 356 -2.57 -38.79 17.56
C ASP A 356 -3.51 -39.84 18.18
N THR A 357 -4.08 -40.75 17.38
CA THR A 357 -4.92 -41.85 17.89
C THR A 357 -4.08 -42.95 18.53
N SER A 358 -2.88 -43.23 18.00
CA SER A 358 -1.96 -44.22 18.59
C SER A 358 -1.39 -43.80 19.94
N VAL A 359 -1.13 -42.50 20.14
CA VAL A 359 -0.66 -41.94 21.42
C VAL A 359 -1.71 -42.05 22.52
N LEU A 360 -3.00 -41.87 22.18
CA LEU A 360 -4.11 -42.03 23.13
C LEU A 360 -4.34 -43.50 23.54
N VAL A 361 -4.01 -44.46 22.68
CA VAL A 361 -4.13 -45.90 22.98
C VAL A 361 -2.98 -46.39 23.86
N ASP A 362 -1.78 -45.81 23.74
CA ASP A 362 -0.65 -46.14 24.62
C ASP A 362 -0.77 -45.55 26.04
N GLU A 363 -1.55 -44.47 26.24
CA GLU A 363 -1.87 -43.93 27.57
C GLU A 363 -2.94 -44.73 28.32
N GLU A 364 -3.82 -45.48 27.63
CA GLU A 364 -4.85 -46.33 28.25
C GLU A 364 -4.37 -47.75 28.64
N ILE A 365 -3.11 -48.14 28.35
CA ILE A 365 -2.59 -49.49 28.60
C ILE A 365 -1.71 -49.58 29.88
N ASN A 366 -1.55 -48.51 30.66
CA ASN A 366 -0.69 -48.49 31.86
C ASN A 366 -1.41 -48.44 33.22
N ASP A 367 -2.72 -48.70 33.28
CA ASP A 367 -3.46 -48.86 34.54
C ASP A 367 -4.22 -50.19 34.51
N ASP A 368 -3.53 -51.30 34.73
CA ASP A 368 -4.08 -52.51 35.38
C ASP A 368 -2.99 -53.61 35.43
N ASP A 369 -2.17 -53.59 36.50
CA ASP A 369 -1.66 -54.81 37.15
C ASP A 369 -0.98 -54.43 38.49
N GLU A 370 -1.77 -53.88 39.41
CA GLU A 370 -1.57 -54.03 40.85
C GLU A 370 -2.87 -54.59 41.43
N ASP A 371 -2.91 -55.89 41.78
CA ASP A 371 -3.28 -56.30 43.14
C ASP A 371 -3.16 -57.81 43.40
N ASP A 372 -2.60 -58.10 44.57
CA ASP A 372 -2.35 -59.37 45.24
C ASP A 372 -3.59 -60.28 45.44
N ASN A 373 -3.44 -61.60 45.21
CA ASN A 373 -3.61 -62.69 46.21
C ASN A 373 -3.46 -64.09 45.62
#